data_AF-A0A6C0CUU9-F1
#
_entry.id   AF-A0A6C0CUU9-F1
#
_cell.length_a   1.000
_cell.length_b   1.000
_cell.length_c   1.000
_cell.angle_alpha   90.00
_cell.angle_beta   90.00
_cell.angle_gamma   90.00
#
_symmetry.space_group_name_H-M   'P 1'
#
loop_
_entity.id
_entity.type
_entity.pdbx_description
1 polymer ?
#
loop_
_entity_poly.entity_id
_entity_poly.type
_entity_poly.pdbx_seq_one_letter_code
_entity_poly.pdbx_strand_id
1 'polypeptide(L)'
;MIPIATSRFNNETWNENCSYRAKINASNGCIYGCPRRISPKITDDAILFVVEMNNTTNQIEGIGLIKNAVRADKYYNIYKCHNYNRYVYKGDYHIDRAILEKFNIELVECLDYILFKEKTHMKRGSGIKLIPEKLLKHEMCRSIVIQEEIRKIFRQHFTCTEIKEPKKEN
;
A
#
# COMPACT_ATOMS: atom_id res chain seq x y z
N MET A 1 -10.15 -6.09 -12.74
CA MET A 1 -9.25 -6.53 -11.65
C MET A 1 -8.52 -5.30 -11.12
N ILE A 2 -8.46 -5.11 -9.80
CA ILE A 2 -7.78 -3.95 -9.20
C ILE A 2 -6.25 -4.18 -9.32
N PRO A 3 -5.50 -3.27 -9.96
CA PRO A 3 -4.05 -3.41 -10.06
C PRO A 3 -3.36 -3.36 -8.70
N ILE A 4 -2.28 -4.12 -8.56
CA ILE A 4 -1.40 -4.07 -7.39
C ILE A 4 -0.12 -3.32 -7.76
N ALA A 5 0.18 -2.31 -6.98
CA ALA A 5 1.40 -1.53 -7.05
C ALA A 5 2.16 -1.60 -5.73
N THR A 6 3.35 -1.02 -5.69
CA THR A 6 4.15 -0.92 -4.49
C THR A 6 4.81 0.46 -4.35
N SER A 7 4.91 0.92 -3.11
CA SER A 7 5.79 2.01 -2.68
C SER A 7 6.92 1.44 -1.83
N ARG A 8 8.07 2.14 -1.79
CA ARG A 8 9.27 1.69 -1.09
C ARG A 8 9.63 2.70 -0.01
N PHE A 9 9.82 2.18 1.18
CA PHE A 9 10.28 2.86 2.35
C PHE A 9 11.61 2.28 2.81
N ASN A 10 12.26 3.03 3.68
CA ASN A 10 13.23 2.56 4.66
C ASN A 10 12.66 2.89 6.05
N ASN A 11 13.34 2.49 7.12
CA ASN A 11 12.86 2.76 8.48
C ASN A 11 12.58 4.25 8.74
N GLU A 12 13.41 5.17 8.23
CA GLU A 12 13.20 6.60 8.42
C GLU A 12 11.92 7.10 7.75
N THR A 13 11.78 6.85 6.44
CA THR A 13 10.62 7.30 5.65
C THR A 13 9.34 6.60 6.06
N TRP A 14 9.41 5.36 6.56
CA TRP A 14 8.27 4.67 7.15
C TRP A 14 7.82 5.35 8.44
N ASN A 15 8.75 5.67 9.34
CA ASN A 15 8.45 6.38 10.58
C ASN A 15 7.86 7.78 10.32
N GLU A 16 8.39 8.51 9.33
CA GLU A 16 7.82 9.79 8.88
C GLU A 16 6.38 9.62 8.39
N ASN A 17 6.13 8.59 7.58
CA ASN A 17 4.79 8.27 7.08
C ASN A 17 3.81 7.98 8.22
N CYS A 18 4.16 7.07 9.14
CA CYS A 18 3.34 6.72 10.29
C CYS A 18 3.04 7.94 11.17
N SER A 19 4.07 8.75 11.46
CA SER A 19 3.92 9.98 12.24
C SER A 19 2.97 10.98 11.55
N TYR A 20 3.07 11.11 10.23
CA TYR A 20 2.18 11.98 9.47
C TYR A 20 0.73 11.47 9.48
N ARG A 21 0.51 10.16 9.25
CA ARG A 21 -0.82 9.54 9.31
C ARG A 21 -1.48 9.74 10.67
N ALA A 22 -0.73 9.56 11.76
CA ALA A 22 -1.20 9.82 13.11
C ALA A 22 -1.59 11.30 13.30
N LYS A 23 -0.75 12.24 12.84
CA LYS A 23 -1.02 13.69 12.93
C LYS A 23 -2.31 14.11 12.24
N ILE A 24 -2.67 13.46 11.13
CA ILE A 24 -3.88 13.80 10.36
C ILE A 24 -5.10 12.92 10.72
N ASN A 25 -5.02 12.14 11.81
CA ASN A 25 -6.06 11.20 12.24
C ASN A 25 -6.51 10.22 11.14
N ALA A 26 -5.57 9.79 10.30
CA ALA A 26 -5.81 8.83 9.21
C ALA A 26 -5.26 7.45 9.57
N SER A 27 -5.53 6.96 10.78
CA SER A 27 -5.04 5.66 11.27
C SER A 27 -5.52 4.50 10.40
N ASN A 28 -6.76 4.58 9.90
CA ASN A 28 -7.34 3.58 8.99
C ASN A 28 -7.04 3.87 7.52
N GLY A 29 -6.35 4.96 7.21
CA GLY A 29 -6.07 5.43 5.86
C GLY A 29 -4.60 5.28 5.48
N CYS A 30 -4.33 5.52 4.21
CA CYS A 30 -2.99 5.51 3.65
C CYS A 30 -2.67 6.81 2.93
N ILE A 31 -1.40 7.19 2.92
CA ILE A 31 -0.94 8.36 2.20
C ILE A 31 0.47 8.12 1.67
N TYR A 32 0.71 8.50 0.42
CA TYR A 32 1.96 8.27 -0.28
C TYR A 32 2.40 9.55 -0.99
N GLY A 33 3.45 10.18 -0.48
CA GLY A 33 4.22 11.12 -1.27
C GLY A 33 5.11 10.37 -2.28
N CYS A 34 5.16 10.85 -3.51
CA CYS A 34 5.99 10.33 -4.59
C CYS A 34 6.73 11.45 -5.33
N PRO A 35 7.99 11.22 -5.78
CA PRO A 35 8.72 12.16 -6.62
C PRO A 35 8.25 12.17 -8.08
N ARG A 36 7.48 11.15 -8.48
CA ARG A 36 6.93 10.98 -9.84
C ARG A 36 5.48 10.54 -9.74
N ARG A 37 4.67 10.94 -10.74
CA ARG A 37 3.30 10.45 -10.89
C ARG A 37 3.30 8.94 -11.16
N ILE A 38 2.20 8.28 -10.79
CA ILE A 38 1.86 6.94 -11.25
C ILE A 38 1.90 6.91 -12.78
N SER A 39 2.28 5.76 -13.34
CA SER A 39 2.41 5.61 -14.80
C SER A 39 1.08 5.94 -15.50
N PRO A 40 1.08 6.70 -16.61
CA PRO A 40 -0.13 7.00 -17.37
C PRO A 40 -0.76 5.76 -18.02
N LYS A 41 -0.09 4.60 -17.96
CA LYS A 41 -0.68 3.30 -18.35
C LYS A 41 -1.81 2.86 -17.40
N ILE A 42 -1.84 3.42 -16.19
CA ILE A 42 -2.96 3.26 -15.27
C ILE A 42 -3.86 4.47 -15.50
N THR A 43 -5.12 4.21 -15.84
CA THR A 43 -6.12 5.27 -16.04
C THR A 43 -6.22 6.15 -14.80
N ASP A 44 -6.46 7.44 -15.00
CA ASP A 44 -6.79 8.35 -13.91
C ASP A 44 -8.03 7.83 -13.15
N ASP A 45 -8.09 8.12 -11.85
CA ASP A 45 -9.13 7.66 -10.92
C ASP A 45 -9.24 6.12 -10.73
N ALA A 46 -8.42 5.32 -11.42
CA ALA A 46 -8.37 3.89 -11.19
C ALA A 46 -8.04 3.58 -9.72
N ILE A 47 -8.69 2.57 -9.16
CA ILE A 47 -8.41 2.08 -7.80
C ILE A 47 -7.18 1.16 -7.85
N LEU A 48 -6.28 1.27 -6.87
CA LEU A 48 -5.08 0.43 -6.75
C LEU A 48 -4.85 -0.02 -5.32
N PHE A 49 -4.40 -1.25 -5.16
CA PHE A 49 -3.71 -1.68 -3.94
C PHE A 49 -2.25 -1.26 -4.00
N VAL A 50 -1.72 -0.72 -2.91
CA VAL A 50 -0.32 -0.32 -2.77
C VAL A 50 0.29 -1.12 -1.63
N VAL A 51 1.20 -2.05 -1.98
CA VAL A 51 1.98 -2.82 -1.01
C VAL A 51 3.16 -1.96 -0.53
N GLU A 52 3.25 -1.77 0.77
CA GLU A 52 4.23 -0.88 1.41
C GLU A 52 5.48 -1.65 1.77
N MET A 53 6.49 -1.61 0.90
CA MET A 53 7.75 -2.31 1.12
C MET A 53 8.64 -1.51 2.08
N ASN A 54 9.20 -2.12 3.11
CA ASN A 54 10.33 -1.58 3.87
C ASN A 54 11.62 -2.29 3.47
N ASN A 55 12.47 -1.58 2.73
CA ASN A 55 13.73 -2.09 2.21
C ASN A 55 14.82 -2.27 3.27
N THR A 56 14.67 -1.68 4.46
CA THR A 56 15.61 -1.87 5.57
C THR A 56 15.37 -3.23 6.24
N THR A 57 14.11 -3.57 6.50
CA THR A 57 13.71 -4.84 7.13
C THR A 57 13.51 -5.98 6.13
N ASN A 58 13.37 -5.65 4.83
CA ASN A 58 12.97 -6.58 3.76
C ASN A 58 11.62 -7.26 4.02
N GLN A 59 10.68 -6.48 4.53
CA GLN A 59 9.32 -6.90 4.85
C GLN A 59 8.33 -5.88 4.33
N ILE A 60 7.12 -6.33 3.99
CA ILE A 60 6.00 -5.42 3.79
C ILE A 60 5.49 -4.93 5.14
N GLU A 61 5.09 -3.67 5.22
CA GLU A 61 4.55 -3.04 6.43
C GLU A 61 3.01 -3.03 6.44
N GLY A 62 2.41 -3.10 5.26
CA GLY A 62 0.97 -3.02 5.10
C GLY A 62 0.57 -2.89 3.64
N ILE A 63 -0.75 -2.76 3.44
CA ILE A 63 -1.35 -2.51 2.14
C ILE A 63 -2.34 -1.37 2.29
N GLY A 64 -2.26 -0.38 1.41
CA GLY A 64 -3.27 0.67 1.28
C GLY A 64 -4.08 0.58 -0.01
N LEU A 65 -5.29 1.11 0.00
CA LEU A 65 -6.16 1.22 -1.16
C LEU A 65 -6.32 2.69 -1.55
N ILE A 66 -5.85 3.06 -2.73
CA ILE A 66 -5.90 4.45 -3.23
C ILE A 66 -6.65 4.54 -4.55
N LYS A 67 -7.03 5.77 -4.91
CA LYS A 67 -7.34 6.13 -6.30
C LYS A 67 -6.13 6.76 -6.96
N ASN A 68 -5.94 6.55 -8.26
CA ASN A 68 -4.97 7.28 -9.07
C ASN A 68 -5.43 8.73 -9.30
N ALA A 69 -5.47 9.50 -8.22
CA ALA A 69 -5.85 10.89 -8.20
C ALA A 69 -4.84 11.65 -7.33
N VAL A 70 -4.06 12.53 -7.96
CA VAL A 70 -3.10 13.37 -7.23
C VAL A 70 -3.87 14.36 -6.37
N ARG A 71 -3.58 14.38 -5.07
CA ARG A 71 -4.12 15.36 -4.13
C ARG A 71 -3.32 16.66 -4.23
N ALA A 72 -4.03 17.73 -4.58
CA ALA A 72 -3.48 19.08 -4.74
C ALA A 72 -4.29 20.12 -3.95
N ASP A 73 -5.14 19.68 -3.03
CA ASP A 73 -5.98 20.52 -2.17
C ASP A 73 -5.16 21.35 -1.16
N LYS A 74 -3.99 20.84 -0.77
CA LYS A 74 -3.02 21.54 0.08
C LYS A 74 -1.62 20.99 -0.12
N TYR A 75 -0.65 21.65 0.49
CA TYR A 75 0.71 21.13 0.57
C TYR A 75 0.82 20.05 1.65
N TYR A 76 1.26 18.85 1.27
CA TYR A 76 1.47 17.74 2.19
C TYR A 76 2.96 17.57 2.49
N ASN A 77 3.39 17.94 3.70
CA ASN A 77 4.76 17.74 4.16
C ASN A 77 4.89 16.39 4.87
N ILE A 78 4.87 15.29 4.11
CA ILE A 78 4.90 13.92 4.64
C ILE A 78 6.33 13.55 5.03
N TYR A 79 7.27 13.77 4.12
CA TYR A 79 8.68 13.40 4.29
C TYR A 79 9.57 14.63 4.40
N LYS A 80 10.68 14.54 5.15
CA LYS A 80 11.67 15.64 5.21
C LYS A 80 12.29 15.93 3.84
N CYS A 81 12.48 14.89 3.03
CA CYS A 81 12.93 15.04 1.66
C CYS A 81 11.77 15.56 0.79
N HIS A 82 11.79 16.87 0.51
CA HIS A 82 10.71 17.58 -0.19
C HIS A 82 10.41 17.00 -1.58
N ASN A 83 11.40 16.42 -2.26
CA ASN A 83 11.19 15.78 -3.55
C ASN A 83 10.19 14.60 -3.46
N TYR A 84 10.15 13.89 -2.33
CA TYR A 84 9.16 12.83 -2.12
C TYR A 84 7.75 13.36 -1.88
N ASN A 85 7.56 14.65 -1.63
CA ASN A 85 6.23 15.25 -1.42
C ASN A 85 5.61 15.85 -2.71
N ARG A 86 6.22 15.62 -3.88
CA ARG A 86 5.82 16.28 -5.13
C ARG A 86 4.42 15.88 -5.63
N TYR A 87 4.09 14.60 -5.55
CA TYR A 87 2.78 14.06 -5.91
C TYR A 87 2.27 13.21 -4.77
N VAL A 88 1.08 13.51 -4.28
CA VAL A 88 0.51 12.86 -3.11
C VAL A 88 -0.71 12.07 -3.52
N TYR A 89 -0.73 10.80 -3.12
CA TYR A 89 -1.88 9.91 -3.27
C TYR A 89 -2.38 9.55 -1.88
N LYS A 90 -3.69 9.58 -1.69
CA LYS A 90 -4.33 9.28 -0.39
C LYS A 90 -5.47 8.29 -0.60
N GLY A 91 -5.63 7.38 0.36
CA GLY A 91 -6.75 6.48 0.49
C GLY A 91 -7.29 6.44 1.91
N ASP A 92 -8.54 6.02 2.06
CA ASP A 92 -9.22 5.95 3.35
C ASP A 92 -9.18 4.54 3.96
N TYR A 93 -8.52 3.59 3.29
CA TYR A 93 -8.41 2.20 3.71
C TYR A 93 -6.94 1.74 3.68
N HIS A 94 -6.47 1.26 4.83
CA HIS A 94 -5.14 0.71 5.07
C HIS A 94 -5.22 -0.46 6.04
N ILE A 95 -4.44 -1.51 5.78
CA ILE A 95 -4.33 -2.67 6.66
C ILE A 95 -2.84 -2.90 6.96
N ASP A 96 -2.49 -2.83 8.23
CA ASP A 96 -1.14 -3.13 8.73
C ASP A 96 -0.80 -4.61 8.55
N ARG A 97 0.52 -4.90 8.43
CA ARG A 97 1.07 -6.25 8.35
C ARG A 97 0.52 -7.19 9.43
N ALA A 98 0.50 -6.74 10.68
CA ALA A 98 0.04 -7.58 11.80
C ALA A 98 -1.43 -8.02 11.68
N ILE A 99 -2.26 -7.26 10.95
CA ILE A 99 -3.63 -7.65 10.62
C ILE A 99 -3.63 -8.59 9.42
N LEU A 100 -2.84 -8.30 8.38
CA LEU A 100 -2.70 -9.17 7.20
C LEU A 100 -2.26 -10.59 7.59
N GLU A 101 -1.27 -10.73 8.48
CA GLU A 101 -0.77 -12.01 8.98
C GLU A 101 -1.86 -12.83 9.70
N LYS A 102 -2.78 -12.16 10.42
CA LYS A 102 -3.92 -12.83 11.07
C LYS A 102 -4.94 -13.36 10.07
N PHE A 103 -5.09 -12.71 8.92
CA PHE A 103 -6.00 -13.16 7.87
C PHE A 103 -5.36 -14.27 7.01
N ASN A 104 -4.12 -14.05 6.58
CA ASN A 104 -3.43 -14.96 5.68
C ASN A 104 -1.91 -14.72 5.74
N ILE A 105 -1.21 -15.56 6.51
CA ILE A 105 0.25 -15.50 6.63
C ILE A 105 0.96 -15.86 5.31
N GLU A 106 0.42 -16.81 4.53
CA GLU A 106 1.00 -17.23 3.25
C GLU A 106 1.05 -16.06 2.25
N LEU A 107 0.02 -15.22 2.23
CA LEU A 107 0.00 -14.00 1.41
C LEU A 107 1.14 -13.04 1.78
N VAL A 108 1.38 -12.84 3.06
CA VAL A 108 2.43 -11.93 3.56
C VAL A 108 3.81 -12.48 3.21
N GLU A 109 4.05 -13.76 3.44
CA GLU A 109 5.30 -14.44 3.08
C GLU A 109 5.55 -14.44 1.56
N CYS A 110 4.49 -14.65 0.78
CA CYS A 110 4.47 -14.50 -0.68
C CYS A 110 4.99 -13.14 -1.11
N LEU A 111 4.39 -12.07 -0.58
CA LEU A 111 4.78 -10.70 -0.91
C LEU A 111 6.21 -10.39 -0.47
N ASP A 112 6.62 -10.80 0.74
CA ASP A 112 7.99 -10.61 1.22
C ASP A 112 9.03 -11.31 0.31
N TYR A 113 8.71 -12.50 -0.19
CA TYR A 113 9.62 -13.21 -1.08
C TYR A 113 9.72 -12.52 -2.46
N ILE A 114 8.60 -12.32 -3.16
CA ILE A 114 8.61 -11.82 -4.54
C ILE A 114 9.10 -10.36 -4.62
N LEU A 115 8.90 -9.57 -3.56
CA LEU A 115 9.26 -8.16 -3.55
C LEU A 115 10.70 -7.90 -3.11
N PHE A 116 11.33 -8.81 -2.35
CA PHE A 116 12.67 -8.57 -1.79
C PHE A 116 13.75 -9.60 -2.20
N LYS A 117 13.40 -10.85 -2.52
CA LYS A 117 14.36 -11.94 -2.73
C LYS A 117 14.45 -12.42 -4.19
N GLU A 118 13.34 -12.37 -4.91
CA GLU A 118 13.27 -12.89 -6.28
C GLU A 118 14.20 -12.14 -7.25
N LYS A 119 14.63 -12.77 -8.35
CA LYS A 119 15.58 -12.17 -9.32
C LYS A 119 15.10 -10.82 -9.89
N THR A 120 13.78 -10.62 -9.92
CA THR A 120 13.13 -9.38 -10.39
C THR A 120 12.47 -8.58 -9.27
N HIS A 121 13.00 -8.70 -8.05
CA HIS A 121 12.49 -8.02 -6.86
C HIS A 121 12.35 -6.49 -7.05
N MET A 122 11.46 -5.88 -6.28
CA MET A 122 11.02 -4.50 -6.50
C MET A 122 11.74 -3.47 -5.60
N LYS A 123 12.86 -3.83 -4.95
CA LYS A 123 13.60 -2.95 -4.01
C LYS A 123 14.10 -1.63 -4.60
N ARG A 124 14.21 -1.53 -5.93
CA ARG A 124 14.67 -0.34 -6.64
C ARG A 124 13.52 0.30 -7.43
N GLY A 125 13.61 1.60 -7.65
CA GLY A 125 12.61 2.39 -8.36
C GLY A 125 12.05 3.52 -7.51
N SER A 126 11.50 4.54 -8.17
CA SER A 126 10.95 5.74 -7.51
C SER A 126 9.45 5.87 -7.70
N GLY A 127 8.76 6.29 -6.64
CA GLY A 127 7.30 6.40 -6.58
C GLY A 127 6.59 5.06 -6.63
N ILE A 128 5.27 5.12 -6.82
CA ILE A 128 4.41 3.94 -6.92
C ILE A 128 4.62 3.24 -8.27
N LYS A 129 4.90 1.94 -8.24
CA LYS A 129 5.10 1.10 -9.43
C LYS A 129 4.21 -0.13 -9.39
N LEU A 130 3.59 -0.46 -10.52
CA LEU A 130 2.89 -1.74 -10.68
C LEU A 130 3.83 -2.90 -10.40
N ILE A 131 3.32 -3.89 -9.68
CA ILE A 131 3.99 -5.17 -9.54
C ILE A 131 3.79 -5.93 -10.86
N PRO A 132 4.86 -6.36 -11.53
CA PRO A 132 4.74 -7.15 -12.75
C PRO A 132 3.93 -8.42 -12.52
N GLU A 133 3.08 -8.78 -13.48
CA GLU A 133 2.24 -9.98 -13.41
C GLU A 133 3.06 -11.26 -13.21
N LYS A 134 4.28 -11.31 -13.76
CA LYS A 134 5.22 -12.42 -13.56
C LYS A 134 5.58 -12.65 -12.08
N LEU A 135 5.70 -11.59 -11.28
CA LEU A 135 5.94 -11.73 -9.83
C LEU A 135 4.66 -12.20 -9.12
N LEU A 136 3.51 -11.67 -9.50
CA LEU A 136 2.23 -12.03 -8.89
C LEU A 136 1.82 -13.48 -9.17
N LYS A 137 2.31 -14.05 -10.28
CA LYS A 137 2.10 -15.46 -10.67
C LYS A 137 3.32 -16.34 -10.40
N HIS A 138 4.23 -15.91 -9.52
CA HIS A 138 5.40 -16.70 -9.17
C HIS A 138 4.99 -18.05 -8.56
N GLU A 139 5.78 -19.10 -8.77
CA GLU A 139 5.45 -20.46 -8.32
C GLU A 139 5.23 -20.56 -6.81
N MET A 140 5.94 -19.74 -6.04
CA MET A 140 5.76 -19.68 -4.59
C MET A 140 4.35 -19.19 -4.21
N CYS A 141 3.75 -18.32 -5.02
CA CYS A 141 2.39 -17.83 -4.82
C CYS A 141 1.33 -18.71 -5.50
N ARG A 142 1.69 -19.90 -6.00
CA ARG A 142 0.77 -20.72 -6.82
C ARG A 142 -0.48 -21.17 -6.08
N SER A 143 -0.44 -21.28 -4.75
CA SER A 143 -1.59 -21.61 -3.91
C SER A 143 -2.59 -20.45 -3.78
N ILE A 144 -2.19 -19.21 -4.09
CA ILE A 144 -3.01 -18.01 -3.85
C ILE A 144 -3.12 -17.11 -5.08
N VAL A 145 -4.33 -16.59 -5.32
CA VAL A 145 -4.51 -15.48 -6.27
C VAL A 145 -4.42 -14.18 -5.48
N ILE A 146 -3.22 -13.59 -5.44
CA ILE A 146 -2.88 -12.43 -4.59
C ILE A 146 -3.94 -11.31 -4.68
N GLN A 147 -4.38 -10.95 -5.89
CA GLN A 147 -5.37 -9.89 -6.10
C GLN A 147 -6.70 -10.19 -5.40
N GLU A 148 -7.20 -11.41 -5.53
CA GLU A 148 -8.49 -11.80 -4.94
C GLU A 148 -8.38 -11.94 -3.43
N GLU A 149 -7.24 -12.42 -2.93
CA GLU A 149 -7.03 -12.57 -1.50
C GLU A 149 -6.93 -11.21 -0.81
N ILE A 150 -6.17 -10.25 -1.36
CA ILE A 150 -6.15 -8.87 -0.85
C ILE A 150 -7.56 -8.28 -0.88
N ARG A 151 -8.30 -8.44 -1.98
CA ARG A 151 -9.68 -7.93 -2.09
C ARG A 151 -10.60 -8.52 -1.03
N LYS A 152 -10.50 -9.82 -0.78
CA LYS A 152 -11.27 -10.54 0.24
C LYS A 152 -10.93 -10.03 1.64
N ILE A 153 -9.65 -9.88 1.97
CA ILE A 153 -9.18 -9.36 3.27
C ILE A 153 -9.70 -7.94 3.51
N PHE A 154 -9.58 -7.05 2.52
CA PHE A 154 -10.10 -5.68 2.64
C PHE A 154 -11.61 -5.66 2.87
N ARG A 155 -12.38 -6.46 2.10
CA ARG A 155 -13.83 -6.55 2.31
C ARG A 155 -14.15 -7.05 3.71
N GLN A 156 -13.51 -8.12 4.17
CA GLN A 156 -13.78 -8.70 5.50
C GLN A 156 -13.41 -7.72 6.62
N HIS A 157 -12.22 -7.10 6.55
CA HIS A 157 -11.72 -6.21 7.57
C HIS A 157 -12.59 -4.96 7.74
N PHE A 158 -12.97 -4.30 6.64
CA PHE A 158 -13.73 -3.06 6.70
C PHE A 158 -15.24 -3.27 6.85
N THR A 159 -15.82 -4.34 6.30
CA THR A 159 -17.25 -4.66 6.56
C THR A 159 -17.48 -5.03 8.02
N CYS A 160 -16.59 -5.82 8.64
CA CYS A 160 -16.71 -6.18 10.05
C CYS A 160 -16.47 -5.00 11.01
N THR A 161 -15.68 -4.01 10.60
CA THR A 161 -15.42 -2.81 11.40
C THR A 161 -16.60 -1.85 11.36
N GLU A 162 -17.21 -1.64 10.19
CA GLU A 162 -18.43 -0.83 10.04
C GLU A 162 -19.63 -1.38 10.83
N ILE A 163 -19.71 -2.69 11.05
CA ILE A 163 -20.75 -3.32 11.89
C ILE A 163 -20.50 -3.09 13.40
N LYS A 164 -19.25 -2.87 13.81
CA LYS A 164 -18.85 -2.71 15.22
C LYS A 164 -18.84 -1.27 15.70
N GLU A 165 -18.79 -0.29 14.80
CA GLU A 165 -18.99 1.11 15.15
C GLU A 165 -20.50 1.42 15.11
N PRO A 166 -21.19 1.56 16.26
CA PRO A 166 -22.57 2.04 16.24
C PRO A 166 -22.56 3.42 15.57
N LYS A 167 -23.45 3.61 14.59
CA LYS A 167 -23.69 4.92 13.98
C LYS A 167 -23.84 5.93 15.11
N LYS A 168 -22.91 6.87 15.22
CA LYS A 168 -23.12 8.06 16.06
C LYS A 168 -24.27 8.81 15.40
N GLU A 169 -25.47 8.58 15.90
CA GLU A 169 -26.60 9.46 15.68
C GLU A 169 -26.29 10.79 16.38
N ASN A 170 -26.57 11.86 15.61
CA ASN A 170 -26.52 13.30 15.92
C ASN A 170 -25.24 14.04 15.52
#